data_AF-A0A068NQS4-F1
#
_entry.id   AF-A0A068NQS4-F1
#
_cell.length_a   1.000
_cell.length_b   1.000
_cell.length_c   1.000
_cell.angle_alpha   90.00
_cell.angle_beta   90.00
_cell.angle_gamma   90.00
#
_symmetry.space_group_name_H-M   'P 1'
#
loop_
_entity.id
_entity.type
_entity.pdbx_description
1 polymer ?
#
loop_
_entity_poly.entity_id
_entity_poly.type
_entity_poly.pdbx_seq_one_letter_code
_entity_poly.pdbx_strand_id
1 'polypeptide(L)'
;MSRYLVLFAFTLLPVNDVVAQDIPKNDPLLNRPRIKAAIDASNHDKTEKGVRLLRAVAASKRSTVSERYAAHALLGIAALMDKKEAEAGREIGIAAKLFSSTGLPKDYWLQNAIAPYAEILRPSGGGKFAVTIRSASALKAVGVDPEALKTLAADAEKSHSDSLVVWRDGKPLLEAHTGTAPRRMELASVTKSISSSAVMLLLDDHKIDSIDQPLSDFFPQWRNIPANAPETVRRRSHITLRHVLGHTSGIETEFSDGKIPMQPNAFRYALESPVVTEPGQVFNYNNRAANLVSGLVRRITGLTLQAFLKKRIFDPLAIDDYFWMQDRAGNGYVYGGLSLRANDLAKIGQLLLDGGVWQGRRLISRDRIEQFTIRSSQARVSSCALFWWIDESNHLYRLNEAQLAEWRKEGISEKVLASLQVLRGKWLNHTDFEDMLRPNFSDYRVFGEWYKKSDWTKADRIAAPDPDGFNGNGSLGQYLVVVPNSRLVVVRQISRFSHKSDADDFPGFAARVQSLVHQ
;
A
#
# COMPACT_ATOMS: atom_id res chain seq x y z
N MET A 1 -11.68 -21.03 -19.97
CA MET A 1 -11.50 -20.66 -18.55
C MET A 1 -10.54 -19.47 -18.50
N SER A 2 -11.01 -18.29 -18.06
CA SER A 2 -10.23 -17.09 -17.63
C SER A 2 -10.89 -15.79 -18.12
N ARG A 3 -11.91 -15.26 -17.43
CA ARG A 3 -12.41 -13.87 -17.62
C ARG A 3 -13.27 -13.42 -16.41
N TYR A 4 -12.76 -12.61 -15.47
CA TYR A 4 -13.51 -11.88 -14.40
C TYR A 4 -12.65 -10.77 -13.78
N LEU A 5 -12.38 -9.74 -14.56
CA LEU A 5 -11.13 -9.01 -14.48
C LEU A 5 -11.41 -7.52 -14.49
N VAL A 6 -12.12 -7.01 -13.49
CA VAL A 6 -12.54 -5.60 -13.50
C VAL A 6 -12.76 -5.19 -12.04
N LEU A 7 -11.79 -4.47 -11.44
CA LEU A 7 -12.07 -3.27 -10.63
C LEU A 7 -10.86 -2.56 -9.99
N PHE A 8 -9.65 -3.09 -10.07
CA PHE A 8 -8.46 -2.37 -9.56
C PHE A 8 -7.67 -1.62 -10.65
N ALA A 9 -7.88 -1.91 -11.93
CA ALA A 9 -7.23 -1.20 -13.05
C ALA A 9 -7.74 0.25 -13.28
N PHE A 10 -8.70 0.71 -12.46
CA PHE A 10 -9.48 1.92 -12.72
C PHE A 10 -8.84 3.25 -12.29
N THR A 11 -7.64 3.22 -11.69
CA THR A 11 -7.01 4.45 -11.16
C THR A 11 -5.91 5.05 -12.03
N LEU A 12 -5.64 4.53 -13.24
CA LEU A 12 -4.63 5.10 -14.13
C LEU A 12 -5.01 5.18 -15.61
N LEU A 13 -6.24 4.84 -16.00
CA LEU A 13 -6.66 4.88 -17.40
C LEU A 13 -7.86 5.80 -17.60
N PRO A 14 -7.84 6.68 -18.62
CA PRO A 14 -9.07 7.30 -19.10
C PRO A 14 -10.06 6.19 -19.50
N VAL A 15 -11.37 6.46 -19.35
CA VAL A 15 -12.50 5.57 -19.68
C VAL A 15 -12.31 4.80 -21.01
N ASN A 16 -11.57 5.39 -21.94
CA ASN A 16 -11.32 4.92 -23.29
C ASN A 16 -10.56 3.57 -23.41
N ASP A 17 -9.67 3.22 -22.48
CA ASP A 17 -8.90 1.95 -22.57
C ASP A 17 -9.55 0.78 -21.81
N VAL A 18 -10.48 1.08 -20.91
CA VAL A 18 -11.08 0.13 -19.96
C VAL A 18 -12.21 -0.67 -20.58
N VAL A 19 -12.99 -0.07 -21.48
CA VAL A 19 -14.17 -0.71 -22.05
C VAL A 19 -13.80 -1.50 -23.33
N ALA A 20 -12.66 -1.18 -23.96
CA ALA A 20 -12.19 -1.79 -25.20
C ALA A 20 -11.38 -3.09 -25.01
N GLN A 21 -10.73 -3.30 -23.86
CA GLN A 21 -9.88 -4.48 -23.63
C GLN A 21 -10.50 -5.44 -22.60
N ASP A 22 -11.28 -6.38 -23.13
CA ASP A 22 -11.78 -7.62 -22.49
C ASP A 22 -12.87 -7.51 -21.40
N ILE A 23 -14.09 -7.18 -21.84
CA ILE A 23 -15.34 -7.57 -21.16
C ILE A 23 -15.40 -9.11 -21.04
N PRO A 24 -15.71 -9.68 -19.86
CA PRO A 24 -15.83 -11.12 -19.71
C PRO A 24 -17.01 -11.68 -20.51
N LYS A 25 -16.73 -12.34 -21.65
CA LYS A 25 -17.73 -13.02 -22.53
C LYS A 25 -18.65 -14.03 -21.82
N ASN A 26 -18.34 -14.45 -20.58
CA ASN A 26 -19.06 -15.49 -19.84
C ASN A 26 -19.56 -15.07 -18.44
N ASP A 27 -19.46 -13.81 -18.03
CA ASP A 27 -20.10 -13.32 -16.80
C ASP A 27 -21.64 -13.38 -16.93
N PRO A 28 -22.35 -14.15 -16.10
CA PRO A 28 -23.80 -14.35 -16.23
C PRO A 28 -24.64 -13.09 -15.95
N LEU A 29 -24.04 -12.05 -15.35
CA LEU A 29 -24.66 -10.76 -15.08
C LEU A 29 -24.34 -9.75 -16.18
N LEU A 30 -23.08 -9.66 -16.61
CA LEU A 30 -22.64 -8.70 -17.63
C LEU A 30 -23.01 -9.13 -19.07
N ASN A 31 -23.21 -10.44 -19.30
CA ASN A 31 -23.70 -10.95 -20.59
C ASN A 31 -25.22 -11.01 -20.70
N ARG A 32 -25.93 -10.50 -19.70
CA ARG A 32 -27.38 -10.29 -19.86
C ARG A 32 -27.59 -9.34 -21.03
N PRO A 33 -28.49 -9.64 -21.98
CA PRO A 33 -28.59 -8.92 -23.24
C PRO A 33 -28.65 -7.40 -23.08
N ARG A 34 -29.37 -6.91 -22.05
CA ARG A 34 -29.53 -5.48 -21.76
C ARG A 34 -28.26 -4.83 -21.18
N ILE A 35 -27.54 -5.54 -20.32
CA ILE A 35 -26.28 -5.04 -19.74
C ILE A 35 -25.19 -5.04 -20.79
N LYS A 36 -25.07 -6.14 -21.54
CA LYS A 36 -24.13 -6.24 -22.65
C LYS A 36 -24.37 -5.13 -23.68
N ALA A 37 -25.62 -4.89 -24.07
CA ALA A 37 -25.96 -3.81 -24.99
C ALA A 37 -25.61 -2.41 -24.44
N ALA A 38 -25.80 -2.18 -23.13
CA ALA A 38 -25.43 -0.91 -22.50
C ALA A 38 -23.90 -0.71 -22.48
N ILE A 39 -23.13 -1.76 -22.21
CA ILE A 39 -21.66 -1.74 -22.23
C ILE A 39 -21.14 -1.56 -23.66
N ASP A 40 -21.65 -2.33 -24.62
CA ASP A 40 -21.26 -2.24 -26.03
C ASP A 40 -21.57 -0.83 -26.59
N ALA A 41 -22.69 -0.22 -26.20
CA ALA A 41 -23.03 1.15 -26.58
C ALA A 41 -22.11 2.20 -25.94
N SER A 42 -21.53 1.92 -24.78
CA SER A 42 -20.53 2.81 -24.15
C SER A 42 -19.18 2.81 -24.89
N ASN A 43 -18.88 1.72 -25.61
CA ASN A 43 -17.63 1.51 -26.36
C ASN A 43 -17.56 2.25 -27.70
N HIS A 44 -18.67 2.61 -28.32
CA HIS A 44 -18.70 3.13 -29.69
C HIS A 44 -18.93 4.66 -29.80
N ASP A 45 -19.40 5.35 -28.74
CA ASP A 45 -19.89 6.73 -28.88
C ASP A 45 -19.74 7.59 -27.61
N LYS A 46 -18.57 7.48 -26.94
CA LYS A 46 -18.13 8.28 -25.77
C LYS A 46 -19.24 8.57 -24.70
N THR A 47 -19.23 7.71 -23.68
CA THR A 47 -19.81 7.83 -22.30
C THR A 47 -21.31 8.07 -22.11
N GLU A 48 -21.95 9.05 -22.76
CA GLU A 48 -23.28 9.51 -22.34
C GLU A 48 -24.41 8.50 -22.67
N LYS A 49 -24.31 7.85 -23.83
CA LYS A 49 -25.28 6.85 -24.30
C LYS A 49 -25.28 5.58 -23.46
N GLY A 50 -24.10 5.12 -23.05
CA GLY A 50 -23.92 3.95 -22.18
C GLY A 50 -24.50 4.19 -20.78
N VAL A 51 -24.16 5.33 -20.17
CA VAL A 51 -24.71 5.72 -18.85
C VAL A 51 -26.23 5.86 -18.90
N ARG A 52 -26.79 6.46 -19.96
CA ARG A 52 -28.25 6.55 -20.16
C ARG A 52 -28.90 5.17 -20.26
N LEU A 53 -28.27 4.23 -20.98
CA LEU A 53 -28.77 2.85 -21.09
C LEU A 53 -28.68 2.11 -19.76
N LEU A 54 -27.59 2.27 -19.01
CA LEU A 54 -27.47 1.70 -17.67
C LEU A 54 -28.57 2.26 -16.74
N ARG A 55 -28.82 3.58 -16.75
CA ARG A 55 -29.93 4.20 -16.00
C ARG A 55 -31.29 3.62 -16.42
N ALA A 56 -31.50 3.40 -17.71
CA ALA A 56 -32.71 2.76 -18.21
C ALA A 56 -32.84 1.30 -17.75
N VAL A 57 -31.75 0.53 -17.73
CA VAL A 57 -31.76 -0.86 -17.25
C VAL A 57 -32.01 -0.90 -15.73
N ALA A 58 -31.40 -0.01 -14.96
CA ALA A 58 -31.60 0.15 -13.52
C ALA A 58 -33.06 0.48 -13.15
N ALA A 59 -33.69 1.41 -13.88
CA ALA A 59 -35.07 1.84 -13.64
C ALA A 59 -36.14 0.90 -14.21
N SER A 60 -35.79 -0.02 -15.12
CA SER A 60 -36.78 -0.83 -15.83
C SER A 60 -37.34 -1.97 -14.96
N LYS A 61 -38.66 -2.00 -14.80
CA LYS A 61 -39.40 -3.13 -14.20
C LYS A 61 -39.28 -4.43 -15.01
N ARG A 62 -38.87 -4.35 -16.29
CA ARG A 62 -38.63 -5.51 -17.16
C ARG A 62 -37.23 -6.11 -16.99
N SER A 63 -36.33 -5.42 -16.29
CA SER A 63 -34.99 -5.92 -15.99
C SER A 63 -35.05 -6.84 -14.77
N THR A 64 -34.31 -7.93 -14.84
CA THR A 64 -34.11 -8.85 -13.71
C THR A 64 -33.43 -8.14 -12.53
N VAL A 65 -33.54 -8.69 -11.32
CA VAL A 65 -32.81 -8.20 -10.13
C VAL A 65 -31.31 -8.15 -10.40
N SER A 66 -30.78 -9.19 -11.05
CA SER A 66 -29.40 -9.31 -11.49
C SER A 66 -28.95 -8.24 -12.49
N GLU A 67 -29.79 -7.90 -13.47
CA GLU A 67 -29.50 -6.80 -14.40
C GLU A 67 -29.55 -5.44 -13.70
N ARG A 68 -30.54 -5.21 -12.83
CA ARG A 68 -30.60 -3.96 -12.06
C ARG A 68 -29.42 -3.81 -11.11
N TYR A 69 -29.00 -4.91 -10.46
CA TYR A 69 -27.76 -4.96 -9.70
C TYR A 69 -26.58 -4.51 -10.54
N ALA A 70 -26.35 -5.15 -11.70
CA ALA A 70 -25.24 -4.85 -12.60
C ALA A 70 -25.30 -3.44 -13.21
N ALA A 71 -26.49 -2.85 -13.35
CA ALA A 71 -26.64 -1.47 -13.79
C ALA A 71 -26.28 -0.46 -12.70
N HIS A 72 -26.86 -0.58 -11.50
CA HIS A 72 -26.56 0.29 -10.35
C HIS A 72 -25.08 0.21 -9.94
N ALA A 73 -24.52 -0.99 -10.00
CA ALA A 73 -23.11 -1.27 -9.93
C ALA A 73 -22.23 -0.38 -10.83
N LEU A 74 -22.46 -0.45 -12.14
CA LEU A 74 -21.68 0.25 -13.15
C LEU A 74 -21.91 1.75 -13.10
N LEU A 75 -23.13 2.19 -12.76
CA LEU A 75 -23.45 3.60 -12.51
C LEU A 75 -22.69 4.15 -11.31
N GLY A 76 -22.58 3.36 -10.24
CA GLY A 76 -21.78 3.71 -9.08
C GLY A 76 -20.31 3.91 -9.41
N ILE A 77 -19.74 3.00 -10.21
CA ILE A 77 -18.36 3.11 -10.70
C ILE A 77 -18.19 4.34 -11.59
N ALA A 78 -19.10 4.56 -12.54
CA ALA A 78 -19.06 5.74 -13.42
C ALA A 78 -19.12 7.05 -12.63
N ALA A 79 -19.99 7.12 -11.62
CA ALA A 79 -20.08 8.29 -10.73
C ALA A 79 -18.79 8.51 -9.91
N LEU A 80 -18.09 7.45 -9.50
CA LEU A 80 -16.78 7.57 -8.83
C LEU A 80 -15.71 8.13 -9.75
N MET A 81 -15.67 7.69 -11.00
CA MET A 81 -14.74 8.23 -11.99
C MET A 81 -14.97 9.72 -12.26
N ASP A 82 -16.22 10.17 -12.18
CA ASP A 82 -16.63 11.57 -12.29
C ASP A 82 -16.48 12.37 -10.97
N LYS A 83 -15.94 11.77 -9.90
CA LYS A 83 -15.86 12.36 -8.54
C LYS A 83 -17.22 12.77 -7.96
N LYS A 84 -18.32 12.12 -8.38
CA LYS A 84 -19.70 12.32 -7.88
C LYS A 84 -20.00 11.33 -6.75
N GLU A 85 -19.30 11.52 -5.65
CA GLU A 85 -19.31 10.68 -4.45
C GLU A 85 -20.71 10.34 -3.90
N ALA A 86 -21.59 11.33 -3.79
CA ALA A 86 -22.95 11.12 -3.29
C ALA A 86 -23.80 10.27 -4.26
N GLU A 87 -23.60 10.41 -5.57
CA GLU A 87 -24.27 9.59 -6.58
C GLU A 87 -23.75 8.15 -6.52
N ALA A 88 -22.43 7.99 -6.48
CA ALA A 88 -21.78 6.69 -6.33
C ALA A 88 -22.27 5.91 -5.11
N GLY A 89 -22.29 6.55 -3.93
CA GLY A 89 -22.76 5.92 -2.70
C GLY A 89 -24.22 5.46 -2.77
N ARG A 90 -25.09 6.23 -3.44
CA ARG A 90 -26.50 5.85 -3.66
C ARG A 90 -26.59 4.63 -4.57
N GLU A 91 -25.96 4.69 -5.73
CA GLU A 91 -26.00 3.63 -6.75
C GLU A 91 -25.46 2.30 -6.19
N ILE A 92 -24.30 2.36 -5.53
CA ILE A 92 -23.67 1.19 -4.89
C ILE A 92 -24.53 0.65 -3.75
N GLY A 93 -25.14 1.53 -2.93
CA GLY A 93 -26.04 1.12 -1.86
C GLY A 93 -27.28 0.38 -2.37
N ILE A 94 -27.82 0.80 -3.51
CA ILE A 94 -28.94 0.11 -4.18
C ILE A 94 -28.46 -1.23 -4.73
N ALA A 95 -27.29 -1.28 -5.37
CA ALA A 95 -26.70 -2.53 -5.86
C ALA A 95 -26.51 -3.54 -4.71
N ALA A 96 -25.97 -3.11 -3.56
CA ALA A 96 -25.78 -3.96 -2.39
C ALA A 96 -27.12 -4.55 -1.88
N LYS A 97 -28.18 -3.74 -1.82
CA LYS A 97 -29.52 -4.21 -1.44
C LYS A 97 -30.05 -5.23 -2.45
N LEU A 98 -29.94 -4.95 -3.74
CA LEU A 98 -30.38 -5.87 -4.80
C LEU A 98 -29.59 -7.18 -4.77
N PHE A 99 -28.29 -7.14 -4.48
CA PHE A 99 -27.45 -8.33 -4.41
C PHE A 99 -28.00 -9.39 -3.45
N SER A 100 -28.44 -8.98 -2.26
CA SER A 100 -29.02 -9.88 -1.25
C SER A 100 -30.23 -10.68 -1.78
N SER A 101 -30.90 -10.17 -2.83
CA SER A 101 -32.07 -10.78 -3.46
C SER A 101 -31.77 -11.53 -4.78
N THR A 102 -30.50 -11.62 -5.20
CA THR A 102 -30.12 -12.29 -6.46
C THR A 102 -29.98 -13.81 -6.36
N GLY A 103 -29.91 -14.36 -5.14
CA GLY A 103 -29.62 -15.78 -4.91
C GLY A 103 -28.17 -16.19 -5.19
N LEU A 104 -27.29 -15.23 -5.52
CA LEU A 104 -25.87 -15.49 -5.70
C LEU A 104 -25.17 -15.71 -4.34
N PRO A 105 -24.18 -16.61 -4.23
CA PRO A 105 -23.44 -16.82 -3.00
C PRO A 105 -22.82 -15.52 -2.49
N LYS A 106 -22.79 -15.29 -1.17
CA LYS A 106 -22.14 -14.11 -0.57
C LYS A 106 -20.68 -13.96 -1.03
N ASP A 107 -20.00 -15.08 -1.23
CA ASP A 107 -18.63 -15.13 -1.75
C ASP A 107 -18.53 -14.64 -3.19
N TYR A 108 -19.58 -14.82 -4.00
CA TYR A 108 -19.64 -14.27 -5.36
C TYR A 108 -19.66 -12.74 -5.33
N TRP A 109 -20.32 -12.12 -4.34
CA TRP A 109 -20.32 -10.65 -4.13
C TRP A 109 -18.95 -10.11 -3.76
N LEU A 110 -18.27 -10.83 -2.88
CA LEU A 110 -16.94 -10.49 -2.37
C LEU A 110 -15.87 -10.68 -3.47
N GLN A 111 -16.08 -11.64 -4.37
CA GLN A 111 -15.16 -11.98 -5.46
C GLN A 111 -15.41 -11.21 -6.76
N ASN A 112 -16.64 -10.76 -7.04
CA ASN A 112 -17.03 -10.18 -8.34
C ASN A 112 -17.58 -8.76 -8.20
N ALA A 113 -16.65 -7.83 -7.98
CA ALA A 113 -16.65 -6.47 -8.49
C ALA A 113 -17.17 -5.31 -7.60
N ILE A 114 -17.93 -5.47 -6.51
CA ILE A 114 -18.56 -4.25 -5.91
C ILE A 114 -18.52 -4.16 -4.41
N ALA A 115 -18.75 -5.24 -3.67
CA ALA A 115 -18.70 -5.19 -2.21
C ALA A 115 -17.37 -4.72 -1.62
N PRO A 116 -16.22 -5.26 -2.07
CA PRO A 116 -14.91 -4.84 -1.59
C PRO A 116 -14.70 -3.35 -1.73
N TYR A 117 -15.20 -2.82 -2.84
CA TYR A 117 -15.02 -1.45 -3.21
C TYR A 117 -16.08 -0.61 -2.49
N ALA A 118 -17.36 -0.95 -2.46
CA ALA A 118 -18.47 -0.18 -1.88
C ALA A 118 -18.21 0.43 -0.48
N GLU A 119 -17.52 -0.30 0.40
CA GLU A 119 -17.18 0.18 1.74
C GLU A 119 -15.84 0.96 1.80
N ILE A 120 -14.87 0.65 0.91
CA ILE A 120 -13.65 1.45 0.70
C ILE A 120 -13.97 2.76 -0.05
N LEU A 121 -14.96 2.71 -0.95
CA LEU A 121 -15.47 3.74 -1.84
C LEU A 121 -16.46 4.67 -1.15
N ARG A 122 -16.79 4.42 0.13
CA ARG A 122 -17.61 5.36 0.88
C ARG A 122 -16.81 6.67 1.01
N PRO A 123 -17.35 7.78 0.48
CA PRO A 123 -16.79 9.09 0.74
C PRO A 123 -16.59 9.28 2.24
N SER A 124 -15.55 10.00 2.67
CA SER A 124 -15.49 10.53 4.03
C SER A 124 -16.66 11.47 4.36
N GLY A 125 -17.45 11.81 3.34
CA GLY A 125 -18.72 12.50 3.46
C GLY A 125 -18.56 14.01 3.51
N GLY A 126 -17.35 14.55 3.26
CA GLY A 126 -17.08 15.98 3.38
C GLY A 126 -17.52 16.50 4.74
N GLY A 127 -16.72 16.23 5.77
CA GLY A 127 -17.00 16.67 7.14
C GLY A 127 -15.84 17.44 7.72
N LYS A 128 -16.11 18.32 8.69
CA LYS A 128 -15.08 18.98 9.48
C LYS A 128 -14.12 17.93 10.05
N PHE A 129 -12.82 18.18 9.99
CA PHE A 129 -11.82 17.33 10.62
C PHE A 129 -11.98 17.48 12.14
N ALA A 130 -12.66 16.52 12.76
CA ALA A 130 -12.93 16.55 14.19
C ALA A 130 -11.66 16.10 14.92
N VAL A 131 -11.05 16.99 15.69
CA VAL A 131 -9.80 16.74 16.41
C VAL A 131 -10.07 16.68 17.91
N THR A 132 -9.71 15.55 18.53
CA THR A 132 -9.67 15.38 19.99
C THR A 132 -8.21 15.29 20.42
N ILE A 133 -7.76 16.21 21.27
CA ILE A 133 -6.40 16.25 21.81
C ILE A 133 -6.47 16.25 23.34
N ARG A 134 -5.56 15.53 24.00
CA ARG A 134 -5.37 15.64 25.45
C ARG A 134 -5.02 17.07 25.87
N SER A 135 -5.26 17.42 27.14
CA SER A 135 -4.92 18.75 27.66
C SER A 135 -3.42 19.01 27.56
N ALA A 136 -3.03 20.28 27.42
CA ALA A 136 -1.63 20.67 27.36
C ALA A 136 -0.84 20.20 28.60
N SER A 137 -1.46 20.19 29.79
CA SER A 137 -0.86 19.66 31.01
C SER A 137 -0.60 18.15 30.93
N ALA A 138 -1.55 17.37 30.40
CA ALA A 138 -1.39 15.93 30.24
C ALA A 138 -0.32 15.57 29.20
N LEU A 139 -0.25 16.33 28.09
CA LEU A 139 0.78 16.15 27.06
C LEU A 139 2.18 16.44 27.60
N LYS A 140 2.36 17.58 28.30
CA LYS A 140 3.63 17.93 28.94
C LYS A 140 4.05 16.90 29.99
N ALA A 141 3.10 16.38 30.77
CA ALA A 141 3.36 15.36 31.79
C ALA A 141 3.93 14.05 31.21
N VAL A 142 3.63 13.76 29.94
CA VAL A 142 4.22 12.62 29.22
C VAL A 142 5.31 13.07 28.25
N GLY A 143 5.84 14.30 28.33
CA GLY A 143 6.95 14.76 27.51
C GLY A 143 6.63 14.94 26.01
N VAL A 144 5.39 15.31 25.67
CA VAL A 144 4.99 15.66 24.29
C VAL A 144 4.71 17.16 24.21
N ASP A 145 5.23 17.82 23.18
CA ASP A 145 5.00 19.25 22.93
C ASP A 145 3.55 19.50 22.47
N PRO A 146 2.73 20.24 23.25
CA PRO A 146 1.36 20.54 22.87
C PRO A 146 1.24 21.35 21.57
N GLU A 147 2.17 22.26 21.28
CA GLU A 147 2.10 23.11 20.08
C GLU A 147 2.57 22.36 18.84
N ALA A 148 3.59 21.51 18.95
CA ALA A 148 3.98 20.61 17.86
C ALA A 148 2.83 19.65 17.51
N LEU A 149 2.14 19.09 18.50
CA LEU A 149 1.01 18.18 18.27
C LEU A 149 -0.20 18.88 17.61
N LYS A 150 -0.50 20.13 18.00
CA LYS A 150 -1.52 20.96 17.33
C LYS A 150 -1.12 21.29 15.90
N THR A 151 0.15 21.61 15.67
CA THR A 151 0.69 21.90 14.33
C THR A 151 0.55 20.68 13.43
N LEU A 152 0.91 19.49 13.92
CA LEU A 152 0.72 18.24 13.18
C LEU A 152 -0.75 18.00 12.81
N ALA A 153 -1.68 18.29 13.71
CA ALA A 153 -3.11 18.18 13.46
C ALA A 153 -3.58 19.13 12.35
N ALA A 154 -3.12 20.40 12.39
CA ALA A 154 -3.44 21.41 11.39
C ALA A 154 -2.85 21.07 10.01
N ASP A 155 -1.61 20.55 9.97
CA ASP A 155 -0.99 20.11 8.73
C ASP A 155 -1.66 18.85 8.15
N ALA A 156 -2.14 17.96 9.02
CA ALA A 156 -2.94 16.82 8.61
C ALA A 156 -4.27 17.26 7.99
N GLU A 157 -4.95 18.24 8.58
CA GLU A 157 -6.17 18.84 8.00
C GLU A 157 -5.88 19.52 6.65
N LYS A 158 -4.80 20.32 6.58
CA LYS A 158 -4.37 21.03 5.36
C LYS A 158 -4.00 20.08 4.21
N SER A 159 -3.50 18.89 4.54
CA SER A 159 -3.19 17.82 3.58
C SER A 159 -4.38 16.87 3.35
N HIS A 160 -5.59 17.28 3.72
CA HIS A 160 -6.84 16.53 3.54
C HIS A 160 -6.83 15.13 4.15
N SER A 161 -6.12 14.94 5.25
CA SER A 161 -6.12 13.65 5.97
C SER A 161 -7.54 13.31 6.44
N ASP A 162 -7.94 12.05 6.28
CA ASP A 162 -9.23 11.57 6.76
C ASP A 162 -9.15 10.98 8.17
N SER A 163 -7.97 10.57 8.61
CA SER A 163 -7.72 10.27 10.02
C SER A 163 -6.26 10.50 10.39
N LEU A 164 -6.06 10.99 11.62
CA LEU A 164 -4.76 11.08 12.28
C LEU A 164 -4.91 10.53 13.70
N VAL A 165 -4.03 9.63 14.11
CA VAL A 165 -3.97 9.09 15.47
C VAL A 165 -2.53 9.15 15.96
N VAL A 166 -2.32 9.69 17.17
CA VAL A 166 -1.02 9.74 17.86
C VAL A 166 -1.16 9.03 19.19
N TRP A 167 -0.40 7.94 19.36
CA TRP A 167 -0.30 7.18 20.61
C TRP A 167 1.09 7.34 21.20
N ARG A 168 1.14 7.34 22.54
CA ARG A 168 2.37 7.18 23.32
C ARG A 168 2.10 6.19 24.43
N ASP A 169 2.99 5.21 24.61
CA ASP A 169 2.86 4.22 25.69
C ASP A 169 1.49 3.51 25.72
N GLY A 170 0.97 3.14 24.55
CA GLY A 170 -0.33 2.48 24.41
C GLY A 170 -1.54 3.36 24.72
N LYS A 171 -1.36 4.69 24.87
CA LYS A 171 -2.44 5.64 25.18
C LYS A 171 -2.63 6.65 24.04
N PRO A 172 -3.87 6.92 23.61
CA PRO A 172 -4.14 7.95 22.62
C PRO A 172 -3.93 9.36 23.21
N LEU A 173 -3.13 10.16 22.51
CA LEU A 173 -2.86 11.57 22.79
C LEU A 173 -3.63 12.51 21.84
N LEU A 174 -3.78 12.09 20.59
CA LEU A 174 -4.58 12.77 19.57
C LEU A 174 -5.35 11.73 18.77
N GLU A 175 -6.62 12.03 18.54
CA GLU A 175 -7.48 11.31 17.59
C GLU A 175 -8.21 12.33 16.73
N ALA A 176 -8.05 12.22 15.42
CA ALA A 176 -8.76 13.05 14.47
C ALA A 176 -9.34 12.21 13.33
N HIS A 177 -10.52 12.59 12.87
CA HIS A 177 -11.15 11.98 11.71
C HIS A 177 -12.13 12.93 11.02
N THR A 178 -12.35 12.69 9.73
CA THR A 178 -13.48 13.27 8.98
C THR A 178 -14.76 12.48 9.26
N GLY A 179 -15.92 13.12 9.06
CA GLY A 179 -17.23 12.47 9.25
C GLY A 179 -17.63 12.25 10.71
N THR A 180 -18.68 11.45 10.94
CA THR A 180 -19.30 11.27 12.26
C THR A 180 -18.64 10.20 13.13
N ALA A 181 -17.82 9.31 12.55
CA ALA A 181 -17.12 8.25 13.28
C ALA A 181 -15.87 7.77 12.52
N PRO A 182 -14.88 7.19 13.23
CA PRO A 182 -13.75 6.50 12.59
C PRO A 182 -14.22 5.35 11.70
N ARG A 183 -13.57 5.18 10.55
CA ARG A 183 -13.88 4.13 9.57
C ARG A 183 -12.59 3.50 9.04
N ARG A 184 -12.70 2.28 8.51
CA ARG A 184 -11.56 1.65 7.84
C ARG A 184 -11.26 2.33 6.50
N MET A 185 -9.99 2.42 6.17
CA MET A 185 -9.50 3.01 4.92
C MET A 185 -8.41 2.13 4.32
N GLU A 186 -8.27 2.17 3.00
CA GLU A 186 -7.25 1.43 2.27
C GLU A 186 -5.85 1.86 2.73
N LEU A 187 -5.02 0.88 3.06
CA LEU A 187 -3.67 1.09 3.56
C LEU A 187 -2.63 1.25 2.46
N ALA A 188 -2.99 1.00 1.21
CA ALA A 188 -2.06 0.89 0.09
C ALA A 188 -0.83 0.05 0.51
N SER A 189 0.38 0.49 0.19
CA SER A 189 1.60 -0.26 0.46
C SER A 189 1.93 -0.54 1.93
N VAL A 190 1.28 0.12 2.90
CA VAL A 190 1.39 -0.28 4.33
C VAL A 190 0.91 -1.73 4.52
N THR A 191 0.04 -2.24 3.62
CA THR A 191 -0.36 -3.65 3.58
C THR A 191 0.84 -4.61 3.55
N LYS A 192 1.94 -4.25 2.87
CA LYS A 192 3.14 -5.09 2.79
C LYS A 192 3.79 -5.24 4.16
N SER A 193 3.94 -4.13 4.88
CA SER A 193 4.48 -4.07 6.24
C SER A 193 3.65 -4.92 7.21
N ILE A 194 2.32 -4.89 7.10
CA ILE A 194 1.44 -5.77 7.89
C ILE A 194 1.60 -7.24 7.47
N SER A 195 1.73 -7.50 6.16
CA SER A 195 1.87 -8.85 5.63
C SER A 195 3.19 -9.52 6.03
N SER A 196 4.28 -8.77 6.19
CA SER A 196 5.56 -9.34 6.64
C SER A 196 5.48 -9.90 8.06
N SER A 197 4.50 -9.47 8.87
CA SER A 197 4.23 -10.09 10.18
C SER A 197 3.85 -11.55 10.08
N ALA A 198 3.20 -11.97 8.99
CA ALA A 198 2.91 -13.38 8.78
C ALA A 198 4.19 -14.20 8.59
N VAL A 199 5.20 -13.65 7.90
CA VAL A 199 6.50 -14.31 7.73
C VAL A 199 7.24 -14.41 9.06
N MET A 200 7.24 -13.33 9.86
CA MET A 200 7.85 -13.32 11.20
C MET A 200 7.22 -14.37 12.13
N LEU A 201 5.90 -14.49 12.13
CA LEU A 201 5.20 -15.53 12.88
C LEU A 201 5.56 -16.95 12.43
N LEU A 202 5.81 -17.16 11.13
CA LEU A 202 6.23 -18.48 10.62
C LEU A 202 7.67 -18.82 10.98
N LEU A 203 8.55 -17.81 11.07
CA LEU A 203 9.91 -17.96 11.60
C LEU A 203 9.90 -18.21 13.12
N ASP A 204 8.97 -17.62 13.86
CA ASP A 204 8.74 -17.92 15.28
C ASP A 204 8.22 -19.33 15.50
N ASP A 205 7.31 -19.79 14.64
CA ASP A 205 6.75 -21.14 14.71
C ASP A 205 7.74 -22.22 14.18
N HIS A 206 8.97 -21.84 13.81
CA HIS A 206 9.98 -22.71 13.17
C HIS A 206 9.46 -23.44 11.91
N LYS A 207 8.54 -22.80 11.18
CA LYS A 207 8.04 -23.30 9.89
C LYS A 207 8.82 -22.77 8.68
N ILE A 208 9.63 -21.75 8.95
CA ILE A 208 10.63 -21.18 8.07
C ILE A 208 11.89 -21.07 8.95
N ASP A 209 13.02 -21.51 8.43
CA ASP A 209 14.26 -21.57 9.22
C ASP A 209 14.96 -20.20 9.28
N SER A 210 14.92 -19.46 8.17
CA SER A 210 15.58 -18.16 8.03
C SER A 210 14.93 -17.32 6.93
N ILE A 211 15.06 -16.00 7.01
CA ILE A 211 14.75 -15.09 5.89
C ILE A 211 15.66 -15.32 4.68
N ASP A 212 16.80 -15.97 4.87
CA ASP A 212 17.72 -16.36 3.79
C ASP A 212 17.40 -17.75 3.21
N GLN A 213 16.37 -18.43 3.73
CA GLN A 213 15.92 -19.70 3.18
C GLN A 213 15.41 -19.49 1.74
N PRO A 214 15.86 -20.32 0.78
CA PRO A 214 15.35 -20.29 -0.58
C PRO A 214 13.84 -20.59 -0.63
N LEU A 215 13.08 -19.79 -1.38
CA LEU A 215 11.65 -20.04 -1.58
C LEU A 215 11.38 -21.29 -2.42
N SER A 216 12.38 -21.78 -3.15
CA SER A 216 12.33 -23.09 -3.81
C SER A 216 12.06 -24.23 -2.83
N ASP A 217 12.30 -24.05 -1.53
CA ASP A 217 11.96 -25.06 -0.54
C ASP A 217 10.45 -25.25 -0.33
N PHE A 218 9.69 -24.19 -0.57
CA PHE A 218 8.24 -24.17 -0.41
C PHE A 218 7.49 -24.21 -1.75
N PHE A 219 8.20 -23.92 -2.85
CA PHE A 219 7.68 -23.87 -4.20
C PHE A 219 8.33 -24.97 -5.05
N PRO A 220 7.71 -26.17 -5.15
CA PRO A 220 8.29 -27.30 -5.91
C PRO A 220 8.61 -26.96 -7.38
N GLN A 221 7.91 -25.99 -7.95
CA GLN A 221 8.09 -25.51 -9.33
C GLN A 221 9.42 -24.76 -9.50
N TRP A 222 9.97 -24.22 -8.41
CA TRP A 222 11.25 -23.54 -8.40
C TRP A 222 12.39 -24.47 -7.99
N ARG A 223 12.11 -25.55 -7.24
CA ARG A 223 13.08 -26.60 -6.93
C ARG A 223 13.41 -27.47 -8.15
N ASN A 224 12.38 -27.85 -8.91
CA ASN A 224 12.50 -28.82 -9.99
C ASN A 224 12.55 -28.15 -11.38
N ILE A 225 13.35 -27.09 -11.52
CA ILE A 225 13.51 -26.40 -12.81
C ILE A 225 14.47 -27.21 -13.70
N PRO A 226 14.08 -27.55 -14.95
CA PRO A 226 14.99 -28.24 -15.87
C PRO A 226 16.27 -27.45 -16.15
N ALA A 227 17.41 -28.14 -16.23
CA ALA A 227 18.71 -27.50 -16.49
C ALA A 227 18.73 -26.70 -17.81
N ASN A 228 17.97 -27.14 -18.82
CA ASN A 228 17.84 -26.47 -20.11
C ASN A 228 16.79 -25.34 -20.15
N ALA A 229 16.12 -25.04 -19.04
CA ALA A 229 15.18 -23.91 -18.98
C ALA A 229 15.90 -22.57 -19.21
N PRO A 230 15.21 -21.52 -19.70
CA PRO A 230 15.82 -20.19 -19.83
C PRO A 230 16.40 -19.71 -18.49
N GLU A 231 17.48 -18.93 -18.55
CA GLU A 231 18.15 -18.42 -17.35
C GLU A 231 17.21 -17.62 -16.44
N THR A 232 16.31 -16.83 -17.03
CA THR A 232 15.27 -16.07 -16.31
C THR A 232 14.27 -16.97 -15.56
N VAL A 233 14.17 -18.24 -15.91
CA VAL A 233 13.39 -19.25 -15.17
C VAL A 233 14.26 -19.87 -14.08
N ARG A 234 15.49 -20.31 -14.40
CA ARG A 234 16.40 -20.98 -13.44
C ARG A 234 16.69 -20.14 -12.19
N ARG A 235 16.87 -18.83 -12.36
CA ARG A 235 17.10 -17.85 -11.26
C ARG A 235 16.01 -17.84 -10.19
N ARG A 236 14.80 -18.32 -10.48
CA ARG A 236 13.73 -18.46 -9.47
C ARG A 236 14.17 -19.29 -8.27
N SER A 237 15.01 -20.30 -8.50
CA SER A 237 15.53 -21.17 -7.45
C SER A 237 16.42 -20.45 -6.42
N HIS A 238 16.97 -19.28 -6.76
CA HIS A 238 17.85 -18.47 -5.92
C HIS A 238 17.11 -17.41 -5.09
N ILE A 239 15.79 -17.23 -5.32
CA ILE A 239 15.01 -16.21 -4.60
C ILE A 239 14.77 -16.67 -3.16
N THR A 240 15.13 -15.82 -2.19
CA THR A 240 14.87 -16.03 -0.76
C THR A 240 13.75 -15.11 -0.28
N LEU A 241 13.31 -15.30 0.97
CA LEU A 241 12.38 -14.38 1.63
C LEU A 241 12.95 -12.97 1.74
N ARG A 242 14.23 -12.84 2.10
CA ARG A 242 14.95 -11.55 2.14
C ARG A 242 14.84 -10.84 0.80
N HIS A 243 15.02 -11.55 -0.31
CA HIS A 243 14.92 -10.95 -1.64
C HIS A 243 13.52 -10.44 -1.97
N VAL A 244 12.46 -11.15 -1.54
CA VAL A 244 11.08 -10.69 -1.75
C VAL A 244 10.74 -9.50 -0.86
N LEU A 245 11.01 -9.62 0.45
CA LEU A 245 10.67 -8.60 1.45
C LEU A 245 11.51 -7.32 1.29
N GLY A 246 12.76 -7.45 0.84
CA GLY A 246 13.67 -6.32 0.58
C GLY A 246 13.63 -5.79 -0.86
N HIS A 247 12.66 -6.22 -1.67
CA HIS A 247 12.48 -5.78 -3.07
C HIS A 247 13.71 -6.00 -3.98
N THR A 248 14.45 -7.08 -3.76
CA THR A 248 15.63 -7.46 -4.57
C THR A 248 15.46 -8.81 -5.28
N SER A 249 14.23 -9.31 -5.40
CA SER A 249 13.93 -10.61 -6.01
C SER A 249 14.38 -10.80 -7.46
N GLY A 250 14.64 -9.71 -8.19
CA GLY A 250 14.93 -9.75 -9.63
C GLY A 250 13.76 -10.17 -10.52
N ILE A 251 12.59 -10.51 -9.93
CA ILE A 251 11.35 -10.74 -10.68
C ILE A 251 11.05 -9.50 -11.51
N GLU A 252 10.66 -9.70 -12.76
CA GLU A 252 10.26 -8.58 -13.61
C GLU A 252 9.14 -7.77 -12.94
N THR A 253 9.23 -6.45 -13.07
CA THR A 253 8.16 -5.56 -12.64
C THR A 253 7.75 -4.71 -13.83
N GLU A 254 6.50 -4.29 -13.83
CA GLU A 254 5.99 -3.35 -14.81
C GLU A 254 5.86 -1.98 -14.15
N PHE A 255 5.87 -0.92 -14.96
CA PHE A 255 5.68 0.43 -14.46
C PHE A 255 4.31 0.64 -13.80
N SER A 256 3.29 -0.10 -14.27
CA SER A 256 1.93 -0.03 -13.73
C SER A 256 1.56 -1.35 -13.07
N ASP A 257 0.96 -1.26 -11.89
CA ASP A 257 0.36 -2.41 -11.20
C ASP A 257 -0.90 -2.93 -11.88
N GLY A 258 -1.35 -2.28 -12.95
CA GLY A 258 -2.59 -2.54 -13.65
C GLY A 258 -2.81 -4.01 -13.96
N LYS A 259 -1.76 -4.80 -14.25
CA LYS A 259 -1.87 -6.24 -14.58
C LYS A 259 -1.98 -7.18 -13.38
N ILE A 260 -1.53 -6.82 -12.18
CA ILE A 260 -1.61 -7.70 -11.00
C ILE A 260 -3.07 -8.06 -10.65
N PRO A 261 -3.98 -7.09 -10.47
CA PRO A 261 -5.38 -7.40 -10.14
C PRO A 261 -6.15 -8.01 -11.31
N MET A 262 -5.56 -7.98 -12.50
CA MET A 262 -6.09 -8.67 -13.67
C MET A 262 -5.93 -10.18 -13.54
N GLN A 263 -4.97 -10.64 -12.73
CA GLN A 263 -4.69 -12.05 -12.64
C GLN A 263 -5.76 -12.77 -11.82
N PRO A 264 -6.29 -13.91 -12.29
CA PRO A 264 -7.18 -14.73 -11.48
C PRO A 264 -6.46 -15.26 -10.22
N ASN A 265 -5.14 -15.33 -10.27
CA ASN A 265 -4.29 -15.78 -9.19
C ASN A 265 -2.98 -14.96 -9.22
N ALA A 266 -2.91 -13.91 -8.40
CA ALA A 266 -1.77 -13.00 -8.34
C ALA A 266 -0.52 -13.68 -7.76
N PHE A 267 -0.70 -14.65 -6.85
CA PHE A 267 0.39 -15.50 -6.39
C PHE A 267 1.01 -16.28 -7.56
N ARG A 268 0.18 -16.96 -8.37
CA ARG A 268 0.65 -17.72 -9.52
C ARG A 268 1.34 -16.83 -10.55
N TYR A 269 0.80 -15.64 -10.79
CA TYR A 269 1.44 -14.67 -11.67
C TYR A 269 2.84 -14.30 -11.21
N ALA A 270 3.03 -14.04 -9.92
CA ALA A 270 4.36 -13.81 -9.35
C ALA A 270 5.26 -15.06 -9.45
N LEU A 271 4.71 -16.23 -9.11
CA LEU A 271 5.41 -17.52 -9.13
C LEU A 271 5.94 -17.90 -10.52
N GLU A 272 5.20 -17.57 -11.57
CA GLU A 272 5.50 -17.90 -12.97
C GLU A 272 6.21 -16.76 -13.71
N SER A 273 6.54 -15.65 -13.05
CA SER A 273 7.19 -14.50 -13.68
C SER A 273 8.68 -14.74 -13.97
N PRO A 274 9.22 -14.21 -15.08
CA PRO A 274 10.66 -14.17 -15.34
C PRO A 274 11.43 -13.42 -14.26
N VAL A 275 12.67 -13.87 -14.00
CA VAL A 275 13.63 -13.22 -13.11
C VAL A 275 14.73 -12.60 -13.96
N VAL A 276 14.64 -11.29 -14.18
CA VAL A 276 15.41 -10.56 -15.19
C VAL A 276 16.78 -10.10 -14.69
N THR A 277 16.97 -9.99 -13.37
CA THR A 277 18.27 -9.73 -12.73
C THR A 277 18.55 -10.79 -11.68
N GLU A 278 19.81 -11.03 -11.32
CA GLU A 278 20.10 -11.97 -10.22
C GLU A 278 19.45 -11.48 -8.92
N PRO A 279 18.80 -12.39 -8.15
CA PRO A 279 18.25 -12.04 -6.85
C PRO A 279 19.33 -11.46 -5.93
N GLY A 280 19.00 -10.39 -5.22
CA GLY A 280 19.90 -9.67 -4.33
C GLY A 280 20.77 -8.61 -5.00
N GLN A 281 20.86 -8.55 -6.34
CA GLN A 281 21.76 -7.60 -7.03
C GLN A 281 21.14 -6.23 -7.31
N VAL A 282 19.84 -6.16 -7.58
CA VAL A 282 19.17 -4.92 -7.99
C VAL A 282 17.94 -4.70 -7.11
N PHE A 283 17.89 -3.53 -6.47
CA PHE A 283 16.66 -3.08 -5.83
C PHE A 283 15.65 -2.66 -6.89
N ASN A 284 14.44 -3.21 -6.79
CA ASN A 284 13.32 -2.82 -7.63
C ASN A 284 12.02 -3.04 -6.85
N TYR A 285 11.36 -1.95 -6.44
CA TYR A 285 10.10 -2.02 -5.70
C TYR A 285 9.06 -2.83 -6.49
N ASN A 286 8.71 -4.00 -5.96
CA ASN A 286 8.02 -5.02 -6.75
C ASN A 286 6.73 -5.51 -6.08
N ASN A 287 5.61 -4.96 -6.54
CA ASN A 287 4.26 -5.34 -6.10
C ASN A 287 3.87 -6.75 -6.55
N ARG A 288 4.40 -7.21 -7.69
CA ARG A 288 4.14 -8.57 -8.19
C ARG A 288 4.76 -9.59 -7.25
N ALA A 289 6.07 -9.50 -7.01
CA ALA A 289 6.83 -10.38 -6.13
C ALA A 289 6.25 -10.42 -4.70
N ALA A 290 5.71 -9.31 -4.20
CA ALA A 290 5.11 -9.27 -2.86
C ALA A 290 3.97 -10.28 -2.67
N ASN A 291 3.21 -10.61 -3.73
CA ASN A 291 2.12 -11.59 -3.66
C ASN A 291 2.61 -13.03 -3.44
N LEU A 292 3.92 -13.31 -3.53
CA LEU A 292 4.49 -14.61 -3.14
C LEU A 292 4.24 -14.93 -1.66
N VAL A 293 4.20 -13.91 -0.80
CA VAL A 293 3.94 -14.07 0.65
C VAL A 293 2.57 -14.72 0.90
N SER A 294 1.55 -14.32 0.14
CA SER A 294 0.19 -14.87 0.29
C SER A 294 0.15 -16.37 -0.01
N GLY A 295 0.81 -16.79 -1.09
CA GLY A 295 0.92 -18.20 -1.45
C GLY A 295 1.80 -19.01 -0.51
N LEU A 296 2.89 -18.43 0.00
CA LEU A 296 3.78 -19.06 0.97
C LEU A 296 3.03 -19.40 2.26
N VAL A 297 2.34 -18.42 2.86
CA VAL A 297 1.56 -18.62 4.09
C VAL A 297 0.53 -19.73 3.90
N ARG A 298 -0.18 -19.72 2.75
CA ARG A 298 -1.17 -20.75 2.45
C ARG A 298 -0.58 -22.14 2.29
N ARG A 299 0.58 -22.27 1.64
CA ARG A 299 1.25 -23.57 1.49
C ARG A 299 1.73 -24.14 2.82
N ILE A 300 2.26 -23.30 3.70
CA ILE A 300 2.82 -23.73 4.99
C ILE A 300 1.72 -24.04 6.02
N THR A 301 0.64 -23.25 6.01
CA THR A 301 -0.36 -23.30 7.09
C THR A 301 -1.70 -23.90 6.70
N GLY A 302 -2.00 -24.01 5.40
CA GLY A 302 -3.33 -24.31 4.88
C GLY A 302 -4.32 -23.15 4.99
N LEU A 303 -3.98 -22.05 5.67
CA LEU A 303 -4.82 -20.87 5.86
C LEU A 303 -4.46 -19.79 4.84
N THR A 304 -5.45 -19.01 4.40
CA THR A 304 -5.15 -17.79 3.62
C THR A 304 -4.41 -16.77 4.49
N LEU A 305 -3.65 -15.85 3.87
CA LEU A 305 -2.91 -14.80 4.58
C LEU A 305 -3.80 -14.03 5.56
N GLN A 306 -4.97 -13.59 5.09
CA GLN A 306 -5.93 -12.84 5.89
C GLN A 306 -6.46 -13.67 7.07
N ALA A 307 -6.73 -14.97 6.90
CA ALA A 307 -7.21 -15.83 7.98
C ALA A 307 -6.12 -16.11 9.02
N PHE A 308 -4.88 -16.28 8.56
CA PHE A 308 -3.72 -16.47 9.43
C PHE A 308 -3.45 -15.23 10.29
N LEU A 309 -3.37 -14.05 9.67
CA LEU A 309 -3.17 -12.78 10.39
C LEU A 309 -4.36 -12.44 11.28
N LYS A 310 -5.59 -12.75 10.86
CA LYS A 310 -6.76 -12.59 11.72
C LYS A 310 -6.59 -13.36 13.03
N LYS A 311 -6.32 -14.67 12.92
CA LYS A 311 -6.16 -15.56 14.09
C LYS A 311 -4.99 -15.15 14.99
N ARG A 312 -3.86 -14.74 14.39
CA ARG A 312 -2.60 -14.55 15.11
C ARG A 312 -2.38 -13.14 15.63
N ILE A 313 -2.96 -12.13 14.98
CA ILE A 313 -2.70 -10.71 15.27
C ILE A 313 -4.02 -9.96 15.49
N PHE A 314 -4.98 -10.02 14.55
CA PHE A 314 -6.16 -9.16 14.63
C PHE A 314 -7.08 -9.54 15.80
N ASP A 315 -7.35 -10.82 16.01
CA ASP A 315 -8.18 -11.30 17.11
C ASP A 315 -7.57 -10.97 18.49
N PRO A 316 -6.28 -11.23 18.75
CA PRO A 316 -5.62 -10.77 19.99
C PRO A 316 -5.62 -9.26 20.22
N LEU A 317 -5.60 -8.46 19.15
CA LEU A 317 -5.66 -6.99 19.21
C LEU A 317 -7.11 -6.45 19.21
N ALA A 318 -8.12 -7.32 19.19
CA ALA A 318 -9.52 -6.95 19.01
C ALA A 318 -9.74 -6.02 17.80
N ILE A 319 -9.18 -6.41 16.66
CA ILE A 319 -9.41 -5.79 15.35
C ILE A 319 -10.45 -6.65 14.62
N ASP A 320 -11.71 -6.21 14.71
CA ASP A 320 -12.88 -6.91 14.18
C ASP A 320 -13.37 -6.36 12.84
N ASP A 321 -13.14 -5.06 12.61
CA ASP A 321 -13.50 -4.34 11.38
C ASP A 321 -12.30 -4.15 10.45
N TYR A 322 -12.03 -5.16 9.63
CA TYR A 322 -11.02 -5.10 8.58
C TYR A 322 -11.56 -5.64 7.26
N PHE A 323 -10.93 -5.20 6.17
CA PHE A 323 -11.22 -5.73 4.84
C PHE A 323 -9.92 -6.03 4.09
N TRP A 324 -9.90 -7.13 3.33
CA TRP A 324 -8.75 -7.49 2.50
C TRP A 324 -9.21 -7.85 1.08
N MET A 325 -8.78 -7.05 0.10
CA MET A 325 -9.00 -7.32 -1.32
C MET A 325 -8.31 -8.61 -1.76
N GLN A 326 -9.04 -9.51 -2.40
CA GLN A 326 -8.55 -10.82 -2.79
C GLN A 326 -8.62 -11.01 -4.31
N ASP A 327 -7.73 -11.84 -4.83
CA ASP A 327 -7.90 -12.41 -6.17
C ASP A 327 -8.97 -13.52 -6.17
N ARG A 328 -9.25 -14.09 -7.35
CA ARG A 328 -10.27 -15.14 -7.50
C ARG A 328 -9.87 -16.48 -6.93
N ALA A 329 -8.58 -16.69 -6.63
CA ALA A 329 -8.11 -17.87 -5.92
C ALA A 329 -8.20 -17.70 -4.39
N GLY A 330 -8.68 -16.54 -3.91
CA GLY A 330 -8.83 -16.21 -2.49
C GLY A 330 -7.51 -15.75 -1.84
N ASN A 331 -6.49 -15.42 -2.63
CA ASN A 331 -5.26 -14.84 -2.10
C ASN A 331 -5.47 -13.35 -1.85
N GLY A 332 -5.21 -12.90 -0.62
CA GLY A 332 -5.17 -11.47 -0.33
C GLY A 332 -4.05 -10.78 -1.09
N TYR A 333 -4.33 -9.62 -1.67
CA TYR A 333 -3.31 -8.78 -2.32
C TYR A 333 -2.36 -8.19 -1.28
N VAL A 334 -1.11 -8.65 -1.31
CA VAL A 334 -0.07 -8.22 -0.35
C VAL A 334 0.38 -6.80 -0.62
N TYR A 335 0.34 -6.38 -1.88
CA TYR A 335 0.90 -5.11 -2.31
C TYR A 335 0.07 -3.89 -1.88
N GLY A 336 -1.23 -4.06 -1.59
CA GLY A 336 -2.10 -2.94 -1.26
C GLY A 336 -3.52 -3.28 -0.82
N GLY A 337 -3.81 -4.55 -0.50
CA GLY A 337 -5.18 -5.04 -0.36
C GLY A 337 -5.90 -4.74 0.96
N LEU A 338 -5.20 -4.31 2.01
CA LEU A 338 -5.75 -4.23 3.36
C LEU A 338 -6.39 -2.86 3.62
N SER A 339 -7.51 -2.87 4.34
CA SER A 339 -8.14 -1.69 4.92
C SER A 339 -8.35 -1.87 6.42
N LEU A 340 -7.94 -0.88 7.21
CA LEU A 340 -8.08 -0.83 8.68
C LEU A 340 -8.50 0.56 9.15
N ARG A 341 -9.09 0.66 10.33
CA ARG A 341 -9.25 1.93 11.07
C ARG A 341 -7.89 2.41 11.57
N ALA A 342 -7.69 3.73 11.68
CA ALA A 342 -6.42 4.29 12.14
C ALA A 342 -6.01 3.78 13.53
N ASN A 343 -6.96 3.71 14.46
CA ASN A 343 -6.72 3.15 15.79
C ASN A 343 -6.34 1.67 15.77
N ASP A 344 -6.94 0.86 14.90
CA ASP A 344 -6.59 -0.56 14.78
C ASP A 344 -5.19 -0.74 14.18
N LEU A 345 -4.81 0.12 13.23
CA LEU A 345 -3.45 0.17 12.72
C LEU A 345 -2.45 0.63 13.80
N ALA A 346 -2.84 1.58 14.65
CA ALA A 346 -2.03 2.04 15.78
C ALA A 346 -1.79 0.93 16.82
N LYS A 347 -2.77 0.04 17.07
CA LYS A 347 -2.57 -1.15 17.91
C LYS A 347 -1.48 -2.07 17.35
N ILE A 348 -1.42 -2.26 16.02
CA ILE A 348 -0.36 -3.04 15.39
C ILE A 348 0.99 -2.33 15.58
N GLY A 349 1.06 -1.03 15.35
CA GLY A 349 2.27 -0.24 15.64
C GLY A 349 2.72 -0.37 17.10
N GLN A 350 1.78 -0.36 18.04
CA GLN A 350 2.07 -0.51 19.48
C GLN A 350 2.57 -1.92 19.82
N LEU A 351 2.01 -2.96 19.20
CA LEU A 351 2.53 -4.33 19.32
C LEU A 351 3.99 -4.42 18.88
N LEU A 352 4.35 -3.77 17.77
CA LEU A 352 5.73 -3.73 17.28
C LEU A 352 6.62 -2.93 18.24
N LEU A 353 6.13 -1.77 18.69
CA LEU A 353 6.83 -0.90 19.64
C LEU A 353 7.14 -1.61 20.98
N ASP A 354 6.22 -2.44 21.46
CA ASP A 354 6.37 -3.21 22.70
C ASP A 354 7.06 -4.57 22.48
N GLY A 355 7.83 -4.71 21.41
CA GLY A 355 8.64 -5.90 21.16
C GLY A 355 7.82 -7.17 21.02
N GLY A 356 6.62 -7.07 20.45
CA GLY A 356 5.73 -8.19 20.15
C GLY A 356 4.84 -8.61 21.32
N VAL A 357 4.76 -7.79 22.37
CA VAL A 357 3.88 -8.02 23.53
C VAL A 357 2.66 -7.13 23.43
N TRP A 358 1.47 -7.72 23.63
CA TRP A 358 0.20 -7.01 23.74
C TRP A 358 -0.53 -7.46 24.99
N GLN A 359 -0.87 -6.50 25.87
CA GLN A 359 -1.60 -6.77 27.12
C GLN A 359 -0.99 -7.93 27.96
N GLY A 360 0.34 -7.95 28.08
CA GLY A 360 1.09 -8.98 28.82
C GLY A 360 1.27 -10.31 28.08
N ARG A 361 0.68 -10.48 26.89
CA ARG A 361 0.85 -11.68 26.06
C ARG A 361 1.82 -11.42 24.91
N ARG A 362 2.85 -12.25 24.79
CA ARG A 362 3.74 -12.26 23.63
C ARG A 362 3.03 -12.89 22.42
N LEU A 363 2.88 -12.12 21.34
CA LEU A 363 2.31 -12.56 20.08
C LEU A 363 3.39 -12.84 19.02
N ILE A 364 4.45 -12.04 19.03
CA ILE A 364 5.64 -12.17 18.17
C ILE A 364 6.87 -12.12 19.10
N SER A 365 7.89 -12.94 18.85
CA SER A 365 9.13 -12.89 19.61
C SER A 365 9.88 -11.57 19.38
N ARG A 366 10.66 -11.15 20.37
CA ARG A 366 11.43 -9.90 20.29
C ARG A 366 12.42 -9.95 19.12
N ASP A 367 13.09 -11.06 18.97
CA ASP A 367 14.05 -11.31 17.89
C ASP A 367 13.41 -11.11 16.52
N ARG A 368 12.16 -11.54 16.30
CA ARG A 368 11.47 -11.29 15.02
C ARG A 368 10.99 -9.87 14.85
N ILE A 369 10.67 -9.16 15.93
CA ILE A 369 10.41 -7.71 15.84
C ILE A 369 11.67 -7.00 15.34
N GLU A 370 12.83 -7.34 15.91
CA GLU A 370 14.13 -6.79 15.51
C GLU A 370 14.49 -7.14 14.05
N GLN A 371 13.95 -8.25 13.50
CA GLN A 371 14.14 -8.58 12.09
C GLN A 371 13.44 -7.64 11.12
N PHE A 372 12.33 -6.99 11.49
CA PHE A 372 11.61 -6.08 10.58
C PHE A 372 12.47 -4.92 10.08
N THR A 373 13.44 -4.49 10.89
CA THR A 373 14.35 -3.37 10.59
C THR A 373 15.70 -3.84 10.06
N ILE A 374 15.87 -5.13 9.73
CA ILE A 374 17.06 -5.59 9.01
C ILE A 374 17.05 -4.98 7.62
N ARG A 375 18.03 -4.11 7.38
CA ARG A 375 18.22 -3.37 6.13
C ARG A 375 18.43 -4.31 4.94
N SER A 376 17.99 -3.86 3.78
CA SER A 376 18.34 -4.45 2.51
C SER A 376 19.86 -4.47 2.35
N SER A 377 20.39 -5.53 1.73
CA SER A 377 21.82 -5.62 1.38
C SER A 377 22.24 -4.60 0.33
N GLN A 378 21.28 -3.90 -0.28
CA GLN A 378 21.50 -2.86 -1.27
C GLN A 378 21.77 -1.52 -0.59
N ALA A 379 23.05 -1.12 -0.56
CA ALA A 379 23.49 0.16 0.01
C ALA A 379 22.70 1.37 -0.54
N ARG A 380 22.28 1.31 -1.81
CA ARG A 380 21.54 2.37 -2.53
C ARG A 380 20.15 2.67 -1.98
N VAL A 381 19.55 1.73 -1.26
CA VAL A 381 18.25 1.91 -0.61
C VAL A 381 18.36 1.39 0.82
N SER A 382 19.32 1.94 1.57
CA SER A 382 19.60 1.55 2.95
C SER A 382 18.42 1.75 3.90
N SER A 383 17.46 2.61 3.52
CA SER A 383 16.20 2.81 4.22
C SER A 383 15.21 1.67 4.01
N CYS A 384 15.33 0.84 2.97
CA CYS A 384 14.44 -0.31 2.80
C CYS A 384 14.88 -1.48 3.69
N ALA A 385 13.93 -2.05 4.43
CA ALA A 385 14.09 -3.26 5.22
C ALA A 385 13.13 -4.35 4.71
N LEU A 386 12.55 -5.18 5.60
CA LEU A 386 11.67 -6.30 5.21
C LEU A 386 10.21 -5.84 5.06
N PHE A 387 9.91 -5.15 3.96
CA PHE A 387 8.67 -4.38 3.69
C PHE A 387 8.41 -3.19 4.62
N TRP A 388 9.43 -2.78 5.36
CA TRP A 388 9.43 -1.57 6.18
C TRP A 388 10.43 -0.56 5.64
N TRP A 389 10.19 0.70 5.93
CA TRP A 389 11.14 1.78 5.69
C TRP A 389 11.73 2.21 7.03
N ILE A 390 13.04 2.17 7.13
CA ILE A 390 13.77 2.72 8.26
C ILE A 390 13.82 4.23 8.07
N ASP A 391 13.56 4.94 9.15
CA ASP A 391 13.70 6.38 9.14
C ASP A 391 15.18 6.76 9.17
N GLU A 392 15.59 7.51 8.15
CA GLU A 392 16.95 8.03 7.98
C GLU A 392 16.98 9.55 8.13
N SER A 393 15.94 10.18 8.67
CA SER A 393 15.86 11.63 8.90
C SER A 393 17.05 12.22 9.66
N ASN A 394 17.70 11.44 10.53
CA ASN A 394 18.90 11.85 11.27
C ASN A 394 20.21 11.49 10.58
N HIS A 395 20.18 10.78 9.45
CA HIS A 395 21.37 10.60 8.64
C HIS A 395 21.73 11.92 7.98
N LEU A 396 22.95 12.37 8.18
CA LEU A 396 23.46 13.56 7.53
C LEU A 396 24.37 13.17 6.37
N TYR A 397 24.08 13.73 5.21
CA TYR A 397 24.81 13.57 3.96
C TYR A 397 25.50 14.88 3.63
N ARG A 398 26.73 14.79 3.13
CA ARG A 398 27.48 15.94 2.62
C ARG A 398 27.84 15.73 1.16
N LEU A 399 27.40 16.65 0.33
CA LEU A 399 27.75 16.68 -1.08
C LEU A 399 29.25 16.97 -1.26
N ASN A 400 29.95 16.10 -1.98
CA ASN A 400 31.38 16.23 -2.27
C ASN A 400 31.64 16.33 -3.79
N GLU A 401 32.84 16.76 -4.17
CA GLU A 401 33.21 16.99 -5.58
C GLU A 401 33.22 15.70 -6.41
N ALA A 402 33.55 14.56 -5.79
CA ALA A 402 33.53 13.27 -6.46
C ALA A 402 32.10 12.90 -6.89
N GLN A 403 31.11 13.17 -6.04
CA GLN A 403 29.70 12.93 -6.34
C GLN A 403 29.19 13.82 -7.48
N LEU A 404 29.52 15.12 -7.46
CA LEU A 404 29.16 16.04 -8.52
C LEU A 404 29.79 15.65 -9.86
N ALA A 405 31.04 15.18 -9.84
CA ALA A 405 31.73 14.67 -11.03
C ALA A 405 31.07 13.40 -11.58
N GLU A 406 30.56 12.52 -10.72
CA GLU A 406 29.88 11.30 -11.14
C GLU A 406 28.51 11.60 -11.75
N TRP A 407 27.69 12.46 -11.13
CA TRP A 407 26.39 12.86 -11.69
C TRP A 407 26.52 13.58 -13.04
N ARG A 408 27.61 14.32 -13.24
CA ARG A 408 27.96 14.89 -14.54
C ARG A 408 28.15 13.80 -15.61
N LYS A 409 28.81 12.68 -15.27
CA LYS A 409 28.96 11.53 -16.19
C LYS A 409 27.64 10.79 -16.43
N GLU A 410 26.77 10.75 -15.42
CA GLU A 410 25.43 10.15 -15.51
C GLU A 410 24.42 11.02 -16.30
N GLY A 411 24.84 12.18 -16.80
CA GLY A 411 24.04 13.02 -17.70
C GLY A 411 23.19 14.08 -16.99
N ILE A 412 23.44 14.39 -15.72
CA ILE A 412 22.81 15.53 -15.06
C ILE A 412 23.36 16.84 -15.63
N SER A 413 22.47 17.74 -16.04
CA SER A 413 22.87 19.00 -16.67
C SER A 413 23.63 19.92 -15.71
N GLU A 414 24.57 20.71 -16.25
CA GLU A 414 25.30 21.72 -15.47
C GLU A 414 24.38 22.70 -14.73
N LYS A 415 23.19 22.98 -15.27
CA LYS A 415 22.20 23.83 -14.61
C LYS A 415 21.76 23.25 -13.26
N VAL A 416 21.54 21.94 -13.20
CA VAL A 416 21.15 21.24 -11.97
C VAL A 416 22.36 21.09 -11.04
N LEU A 417 23.54 20.78 -11.57
CA LEU A 417 24.76 20.71 -10.74
C LEU A 417 25.10 22.08 -10.13
N ALA A 418 24.91 23.17 -10.87
CA ALA A 418 25.09 24.54 -10.39
C ALA A 418 24.07 24.90 -9.30
N SER A 419 22.80 24.48 -9.44
CA SER A 419 21.78 24.75 -8.41
C SER A 419 22.08 24.03 -7.08
N LEU A 420 22.86 22.95 -7.12
CA LEU A 420 23.31 22.20 -5.93
C LEU A 420 24.58 22.76 -5.29
N GLN A 421 25.28 23.71 -5.90
CA GLN A 421 26.51 24.29 -5.30
C GLN A 421 26.25 24.94 -3.94
N VAL A 422 25.04 25.47 -3.70
CA VAL A 422 24.61 26.02 -2.40
C VAL A 422 24.61 24.98 -1.26
N LEU A 423 24.65 23.69 -1.60
CA LEU A 423 24.70 22.57 -0.66
C LEU A 423 26.12 22.10 -0.33
N ARG A 424 27.12 22.63 -1.04
CA ARG A 424 28.52 22.20 -0.87
C ARG A 424 28.99 22.43 0.57
N GLY A 425 29.55 21.40 1.18
CA GLY A 425 30.09 21.43 2.54
C GLY A 425 29.03 21.44 3.66
N LYS A 426 27.73 21.49 3.33
CA LYS A 426 26.64 21.37 4.30
C LYS A 426 26.34 19.90 4.57
N TRP A 427 26.03 19.61 5.83
CA TRP A 427 25.44 18.36 6.25
C TRP A 427 23.92 18.51 6.17
N LEU A 428 23.27 17.64 5.40
CA LEU A 428 21.84 17.70 5.11
C LEU A 428 21.21 16.35 5.42
N ASN A 429 20.01 16.33 5.96
CA ASN A 429 19.24 15.10 6.00
C ASN A 429 18.73 14.73 4.60
N HIS A 430 18.30 13.48 4.44
CA HIS A 430 17.81 12.95 3.16
C HIS A 430 16.61 13.74 2.60
N THR A 431 15.66 14.13 3.45
CA THR A 431 14.47 14.89 3.06
C THR A 431 14.82 16.27 2.49
N ASP A 432 15.66 17.04 3.19
CA ASP A 432 16.11 18.36 2.75
C ASP A 432 16.85 18.28 1.42
N PHE A 433 17.61 17.20 1.24
CA PHE A 433 18.34 16.93 0.00
C PHE A 433 17.40 16.64 -1.17
N GLU A 434 16.40 15.77 -0.98
CA GLU A 434 15.39 15.48 -2.00
C GLU A 434 14.52 16.68 -2.35
N ASP A 435 14.06 17.46 -1.37
CA ASP A 435 13.21 18.62 -1.59
C ASP A 435 13.93 19.73 -2.37
N MET A 436 15.25 19.84 -2.23
CA MET A 436 16.06 20.78 -3.01
C MET A 436 16.39 20.25 -4.42
N LEU A 437 16.50 18.93 -4.60
CA LEU A 437 16.78 18.31 -5.89
C LEU A 437 15.54 18.21 -6.78
N ARG A 438 14.43 17.71 -6.23
CA ARG A 438 13.20 17.33 -6.96
C ARG A 438 12.69 18.43 -7.90
N PRO A 439 12.65 19.73 -7.54
CA PRO A 439 12.18 20.79 -8.44
C PRO A 439 13.00 20.98 -9.72
N ASN A 440 14.20 20.38 -9.80
CA ASN A 440 15.07 20.48 -10.97
C ASN A 440 14.76 19.45 -12.07
N PHE A 441 13.82 18.53 -11.82
CA PHE A 441 13.42 17.49 -12.77
C PHE A 441 12.06 17.79 -13.37
N SER A 442 11.85 17.42 -14.63
CA SER A 442 10.64 17.75 -15.39
C SER A 442 9.37 17.13 -14.82
N ASP A 443 9.49 15.96 -14.19
CA ASP A 443 8.42 15.30 -13.44
C ASP A 443 8.99 14.27 -12.45
N TYR A 444 8.11 13.74 -11.61
CA TYR A 444 8.44 12.75 -10.58
C TYR A 444 8.95 11.42 -11.14
N ARG A 445 8.55 11.03 -12.36
CA ARG A 445 9.01 9.79 -13.02
C ARG A 445 10.46 9.91 -13.44
N VAL A 446 10.82 11.04 -14.04
CA VAL A 446 12.20 11.31 -14.46
C VAL A 446 13.10 11.42 -13.23
N PHE A 447 12.65 12.11 -12.18
CA PHE A 447 13.35 12.13 -10.90
C PHE A 447 13.53 10.73 -10.33
N GLY A 448 12.45 9.93 -10.24
CA GLY A 448 12.50 8.57 -9.70
C GLY A 448 13.40 7.61 -10.48
N GLU A 449 13.42 7.69 -11.82
CA GLU A 449 14.31 6.87 -12.66
C GLU A 449 15.78 7.25 -12.50
N TRP A 450 16.08 8.55 -12.38
CA TRP A 450 17.42 9.01 -12.07
C TRP A 450 17.82 8.62 -10.65
N TYR A 451 16.95 8.86 -9.66
CA TYR A 451 17.18 8.58 -8.24
C TYR A 451 17.50 7.10 -7.98
N LYS A 452 16.88 6.18 -8.71
CA LYS A 452 17.19 4.73 -8.67
C LYS A 452 18.60 4.41 -9.21
N LYS A 453 19.12 5.23 -10.11
CA LYS A 453 20.39 5.01 -10.82
C LYS A 453 21.55 5.75 -10.16
N SER A 454 21.30 6.92 -9.59
CA SER A 454 22.31 7.78 -9.00
C SER A 454 22.77 7.24 -7.65
N ASP A 455 24.06 6.97 -7.54
CA ASP A 455 24.66 6.45 -6.31
C ASP A 455 24.93 7.60 -5.33
N TRP A 456 23.86 8.19 -4.78
CA TRP A 456 23.92 9.31 -3.84
C TRP A 456 24.55 8.93 -2.48
N THR A 457 24.62 7.63 -2.18
CA THR A 457 25.19 7.08 -0.94
C THR A 457 26.72 7.10 -0.88
N LYS A 458 27.39 7.59 -1.93
CA LYS A 458 28.83 7.88 -1.95
C LYS A 458 29.19 9.30 -1.48
N ALA A 459 28.19 10.10 -1.11
CA ALA A 459 28.39 11.29 -0.30
C ALA A 459 28.99 10.93 1.06
N ASP A 460 29.74 11.85 1.69
CA ASP A 460 30.17 11.60 3.07
C ASP A 460 28.92 11.46 3.95
N ARG A 461 28.86 10.41 4.75
CA ARG A 461 27.71 10.09 5.59
C ARG A 461 28.09 10.05 7.05
N ILE A 462 27.39 10.81 7.87
CA ILE A 462 27.32 10.55 9.32
C ILE A 462 26.00 9.83 9.54
N ALA A 463 26.09 8.51 9.76
CA ALA A 463 24.94 7.73 10.18
C ALA A 463 24.69 7.99 11.66
N ALA A 464 23.46 8.31 12.04
CA ALA A 464 23.03 8.14 13.42
C ALA A 464 23.18 6.65 13.78
N PRO A 465 23.72 6.31 14.96
CA PRO A 465 24.05 4.92 15.32
C PRO A 465 22.81 4.01 15.36
N ASP A 466 21.63 4.55 15.69
CA ASP A 466 20.37 3.82 15.71
C ASP A 466 19.30 4.57 14.90
N PRO A 467 18.40 3.86 14.19
CA PRO A 467 17.27 4.51 13.54
C PRO A 467 16.28 5.02 14.60
N ASP A 468 15.94 6.30 14.52
CA ASP A 468 14.95 6.94 15.41
C ASP A 468 13.55 6.31 15.28
N GLY A 469 13.26 5.69 14.14
CA GLY A 469 12.01 5.00 13.89
C GLY A 469 12.01 4.19 12.61
N PHE A 470 10.86 3.58 12.33
CA PHE A 470 10.57 2.90 11.08
C PHE A 470 9.09 3.08 10.74
N ASN A 471 8.75 2.98 9.46
CA ASN A 471 7.41 3.23 8.98
C ASN A 471 7.01 2.27 7.85
N GLY A 472 5.72 1.97 7.82
CA GLY A 472 5.05 1.55 6.60
C GLY A 472 4.48 2.80 5.95
N ASN A 473 4.74 2.99 4.66
CA ASN A 473 4.11 4.05 3.88
C ASN A 473 3.43 3.48 2.63
N GLY A 474 2.49 4.24 2.08
CA GLY A 474 1.83 3.89 0.83
C GLY A 474 1.28 5.09 0.09
N SER A 475 0.89 4.83 -1.16
CA SER A 475 0.27 5.83 -2.03
C SER A 475 -0.85 6.59 -1.32
N LEU A 476 -1.08 7.84 -1.72
CA LEU A 476 -1.98 8.79 -1.08
C LEU A 476 -1.43 9.35 0.26
N GLY A 477 -0.26 8.93 0.71
CA GLY A 477 0.28 9.30 2.02
C GLY A 477 -0.37 8.52 3.17
N GLN A 478 -0.60 7.22 2.96
CA GLN A 478 -0.90 6.30 4.06
C GLN A 478 0.36 6.11 4.89
N TYR A 479 0.28 6.28 6.21
CA TYR A 479 1.41 6.10 7.11
C TYR A 479 1.04 5.32 8.36
N LEU A 480 1.92 4.40 8.73
CA LEU A 480 2.12 3.89 10.09
C LEU A 480 3.57 4.17 10.46
N VAL A 481 3.81 5.05 11.41
CA VAL A 481 5.13 5.43 11.91
C VAL A 481 5.29 4.91 13.34
N VAL A 482 6.39 4.21 13.60
CA VAL A 482 6.77 3.70 14.92
C VAL A 482 8.11 4.33 15.30
N VAL A 483 8.17 4.99 16.46
CA VAL A 483 9.36 5.70 16.95
C VAL A 483 9.74 5.10 18.31
N PRO A 484 10.60 4.06 18.34
CA PRO A 484 10.93 3.33 19.57
C PRO A 484 11.46 4.19 20.71
N ASN A 485 12.40 5.09 20.41
CA ASN A 485 13.07 5.93 21.41
C ASN A 485 12.08 6.87 22.11
N SER A 486 11.13 7.41 21.36
CA SER A 486 10.09 8.32 21.87
C SER A 486 8.82 7.58 22.31
N ARG A 487 8.78 6.25 22.15
CA ARG A 487 7.63 5.37 22.42
C ARG A 487 6.33 5.86 21.76
N LEU A 488 6.46 6.38 20.54
CA LEU A 488 5.33 6.88 19.75
C LEU A 488 4.90 5.89 18.67
N VAL A 489 3.59 5.87 18.43
CA VAL A 489 2.98 5.28 17.23
C VAL A 489 2.07 6.33 16.63
N VAL A 490 2.29 6.66 15.35
CA VAL A 490 1.48 7.64 14.65
C VAL A 490 0.94 7.05 13.36
N VAL A 491 -0.37 7.21 13.15
CA VAL A 491 -1.06 6.75 11.95
C VAL A 491 -1.71 7.94 11.27
N ARG A 492 -1.46 8.07 9.96
CA ARG A 492 -2.20 8.95 9.06
C ARG A 492 -2.87 8.11 7.99
N GLN A 493 -4.14 8.37 7.76
CA GLN A 493 -4.88 7.76 6.66
C GLN A 493 -5.63 8.83 5.89
N ILE A 494 -5.72 8.63 4.57
CA ILE A 494 -6.56 9.41 3.68
C ILE A 494 -7.44 8.48 2.84
N SER A 495 -8.61 8.94 2.47
CA SER A 495 -9.47 8.27 1.51
C SER A 495 -8.96 8.56 0.11
N ARG A 496 -8.94 7.54 -0.75
CA ARG A 496 -8.59 7.68 -2.17
C ARG A 496 -9.45 8.71 -2.92
N PHE A 497 -10.65 9.01 -2.45
CA PHE A 497 -11.59 9.93 -3.10
C PHE A 497 -11.38 11.40 -2.73
N SER A 498 -10.81 11.66 -1.54
CA SER A 498 -10.46 13.01 -1.09
C SER A 498 -9.19 13.53 -1.75
N HIS A 499 -8.35 12.63 -2.30
CA HIS A 499 -6.96 12.90 -2.67
C HIS A 499 -6.79 13.82 -3.89
N LYS A 500 -5.88 14.78 -3.73
CA LYS A 500 -5.34 15.73 -4.72
C LYS A 500 -3.82 15.75 -4.56
N SER A 501 -3.11 15.19 -5.54
CA SER A 501 -1.66 14.88 -5.48
C SER A 501 -0.76 15.99 -4.94
N ASP A 502 -1.02 17.24 -5.30
CA ASP A 502 -0.06 18.32 -5.07
C ASP A 502 -0.03 18.78 -3.60
N ALA A 503 -1.01 18.39 -2.77
CA ALA A 503 -1.12 18.77 -1.36
C ALA A 503 -1.25 17.58 -0.38
N ASP A 504 -1.62 16.39 -0.86
CA ASP A 504 -2.21 15.36 0.01
C ASP A 504 -1.27 14.22 0.39
N ASP A 505 -0.10 14.11 -0.28
CA ASP A 505 0.87 13.05 0.01
C ASP A 505 1.65 13.28 1.32
N PHE A 506 1.66 14.52 1.83
CA PHE A 506 2.31 14.94 3.08
C PHE A 506 3.78 14.42 3.21
N PRO A 507 4.69 14.77 2.28
CA PRO A 507 6.01 14.15 2.14
C PRO A 507 6.95 14.30 3.36
N GLY A 508 6.69 15.23 4.26
CA GLY A 508 7.45 15.41 5.53
C GLY A 508 6.79 14.80 6.76
N PHE A 509 5.76 13.97 6.61
CA PHE A 509 4.96 13.48 7.74
C PHE A 509 5.79 12.73 8.79
N ALA A 510 6.60 11.74 8.39
CA ALA A 510 7.41 10.95 9.32
C ALA A 510 8.41 11.82 10.10
N ALA A 511 9.09 12.75 9.43
CA ALA A 511 10.01 13.69 10.07
C ALA A 511 9.29 14.59 11.11
N ARG A 512 8.08 15.07 10.81
CA ARG A 512 7.27 15.86 11.76
C ARG A 512 6.80 15.05 12.96
N VAL A 513 6.59 13.75 12.81
CA VAL A 513 6.26 12.86 13.94
C VAL A 513 7.41 12.81 14.94
N GLN A 514 8.66 12.80 14.47
CA GLN A 514 9.82 12.76 15.35
C GLN A 514 9.95 14.05 16.17
N SER A 515 9.56 15.20 15.63
CA SER A 515 9.63 16.48 16.35
C SER A 515 8.55 16.67 17.43
N LEU A 516 7.67 15.68 17.65
CA LEU A 516 6.62 15.77 18.67
C LEU A 516 7.15 15.67 20.11
N VAL A 517 8.33 15.08 20.28
CA VAL A 517 9.00 14.92 21.57
C VAL A 517 10.24 15.80 21.53
N HIS A 518 10.39 16.68 22.51
CA HIS A 518 11.63 17.43 22.69
C HIS A 518 12.75 16.41 23.01
N GLN A 519 13.80 16.41 22.20
CA GLN A 519 15.05 15.72 22.55
C GLN A 519 15.79 16.50 23.63
#